data_AF-U2KAX0-F1
#
_entry.id   AF-U2KAX0-F1
#
_cell.length_a   1.000
_cell.length_b   1.000
_cell.length_c   1.000
_cell.angle_alpha   90.00
_cell.angle_beta   90.00
_cell.angle_gamma   90.00
#
_symmetry.space_group_name_H-M   'P 1'
#
loop_
_entity.id
_entity.type
_entity.pdbx_description
1 polymer ?
#
loop_
_entity_poly.entity_id
_entity_poly.type
_entity_poly.pdbx_seq_one_letter_code
_entity_poly.pdbx_strand_id
1 'polypeptide(L)'
;MPSKELVKVLLCKILWPGKKENNIEIEFAPEDEEILKNTVDFISFSYYMSVAAAHDPENYTSGRGNVLGGIENPYLEKSEWGWAIDPVGLRLVLNDFYDRYQLPLFIVENGLGAKDVLVDGPDGPTVQDDYRIDYLQKHLVQVGQALQDGVELWGYTTWGPIDLVSASTAQLSKRYGFIYVDRNDDGSGSLARYKKKSFNWYKEVIATNGDSLYQD
;
A
#
# COMPACT_ATOMS: atom_id res chain seq x y z
N MET A 1 -8.57 29.98 -9.38
CA MET A 1 -8.85 28.54 -9.34
C MET A 1 -8.24 27.95 -10.60
N PRO A 2 -7.14 27.20 -10.54
CA PRO A 2 -6.64 26.51 -11.72
C PRO A 2 -7.70 25.47 -12.13
N SER A 3 -8.05 25.46 -13.40
CA SER A 3 -9.08 24.58 -13.97
C SER A 3 -8.67 23.12 -13.80
N LYS A 4 -9.67 22.27 -13.53
CA LYS A 4 -9.60 20.80 -13.44
C LYS A 4 -9.20 20.10 -14.76
N GLU A 5 -8.33 20.70 -15.57
CA GLU A 5 -7.94 20.19 -16.91
C GLU A 5 -6.73 19.23 -16.89
N LEU A 6 -6.22 18.85 -15.72
CA LEU A 6 -4.86 18.31 -15.58
C LEU A 6 -4.72 16.83 -15.23
N VAL A 7 -5.80 16.06 -15.13
CA VAL A 7 -5.70 14.61 -15.40
C VAL A 7 -5.89 14.41 -16.91
N LYS A 8 -4.94 14.96 -17.68
CA LYS A 8 -4.93 14.76 -19.12
C LYS A 8 -4.95 13.25 -19.41
N VAL A 9 -5.73 12.89 -20.43
CA VAL A 9 -5.67 11.64 -21.19
C VAL A 9 -4.26 11.50 -21.79
N LEU A 10 -3.29 11.24 -20.92
CA LEU A 10 -1.85 11.27 -21.17
C LEU A 10 -1.31 9.87 -21.36
N LEU A 11 -2.08 8.85 -20.92
CA LEU A 11 -1.76 7.44 -21.08
C LEU A 11 -1.41 7.10 -22.53
N CYS A 12 -2.11 7.67 -23.52
CA CYS A 12 -1.80 7.37 -24.91
C CYS A 12 -0.60 8.11 -25.50
N LYS A 13 -0.24 9.29 -25.00
CA LYS A 13 0.88 10.07 -25.53
C LYS A 13 2.22 9.75 -24.88
N ILE A 14 2.26 9.42 -23.58
CA ILE A 14 3.50 9.03 -22.89
C ILE A 14 3.90 7.58 -23.21
N LEU A 15 2.94 6.66 -23.35
CA LEU A 15 3.23 5.28 -23.74
C LEU A 15 3.60 5.13 -25.23
N TRP A 16 3.51 6.21 -26.02
CA TRP A 16 3.70 6.19 -27.47
C TRP A 16 5.07 5.64 -27.94
N PRO A 17 6.22 6.00 -27.32
CA PRO A 17 7.51 5.42 -27.70
C PRO A 17 7.58 3.92 -27.38
N GLY A 18 7.18 3.52 -26.17
CA GLY A 18 7.18 2.13 -25.75
C GLY A 18 6.22 1.25 -26.53
N LYS A 19 5.06 1.76 -26.96
CA LYS A 19 4.14 1.05 -27.85
C LYS A 19 4.77 0.71 -29.19
N LYS A 20 5.49 1.67 -29.80
CA LYS A 20 6.19 1.45 -31.07
C LYS A 20 7.33 0.45 -30.94
N GLU A 21 8.11 0.55 -29.87
CA GLU A 21 9.23 -0.37 -29.60
C GLU A 21 8.75 -1.81 -29.33
N ASN A 22 7.54 -1.97 -28.77
CA ASN A 22 6.96 -3.27 -28.42
C ASN A 22 5.88 -3.76 -29.41
N ASN A 23 5.68 -3.08 -30.55
CA ASN A 23 4.61 -3.39 -31.52
C ASN A 23 3.20 -3.52 -30.90
N ILE A 24 2.85 -2.60 -29.99
CA ILE A 24 1.53 -2.54 -29.37
C ILE A 24 0.67 -1.50 -30.10
N GLU A 25 -0.42 -1.95 -30.70
CA GLU A 25 -1.46 -1.10 -31.30
C GLU A 25 -2.69 -1.10 -30.39
N ILE A 26 -3.24 0.08 -30.09
CA ILE A 26 -4.51 0.20 -29.37
C ILE A 26 -5.59 0.59 -30.37
N GLU A 27 -6.59 -0.25 -30.53
CA GLU A 27 -7.79 0.06 -31.30
C GLU A 27 -8.68 1.00 -30.49
N PHE A 28 -8.96 2.19 -31.05
CA PHE A 28 -9.87 3.18 -30.47
C PHE A 28 -11.20 3.15 -31.23
N ALA A 29 -12.31 2.99 -30.51
CA ALA A 29 -13.63 3.27 -31.05
C ALA A 29 -13.81 4.79 -31.24
N PRO A 30 -14.70 5.24 -32.14
CA PRO A 30 -14.93 6.66 -32.41
C PRO A 30 -15.25 7.51 -31.17
N GLU A 31 -15.87 6.92 -30.15
CA GLU A 31 -16.33 7.60 -28.93
C GLU A 31 -15.29 7.59 -27.79
N ASP A 32 -14.25 6.75 -27.88
CA ASP A 32 -13.31 6.52 -26.76
C ASP A 32 -12.56 7.79 -26.36
N GLU A 33 -12.18 8.63 -27.33
CA GLU A 33 -11.49 9.90 -27.04
C GLU A 33 -12.38 10.86 -26.23
N GLU A 34 -13.68 10.90 -26.53
CA GLU A 34 -14.62 11.75 -25.79
C GLU A 34 -14.93 11.16 -24.41
N ILE A 35 -15.10 9.84 -24.31
CA ILE A 35 -15.33 9.15 -23.04
C ILE A 35 -14.16 9.40 -22.08
N LEU A 36 -12.92 9.28 -22.55
CA LEU A 36 -11.72 9.45 -21.72
C LEU A 36 -11.50 10.88 -21.21
N LYS A 37 -12.16 11.90 -21.78
CA LYS A 37 -12.14 13.27 -21.23
C LYS A 37 -12.88 13.38 -19.89
N ASN A 38 -13.76 12.44 -19.58
CA ASN A 38 -14.38 12.34 -18.26
C ASN A 38 -13.35 11.79 -17.26
N THR A 39 -13.07 12.56 -16.22
CA THR A 39 -11.99 12.28 -15.26
C THR A 39 -12.53 11.98 -13.88
N VAL A 40 -11.68 11.37 -13.05
CA VAL A 40 -11.99 11.02 -11.66
C VAL A 40 -11.99 12.25 -10.76
N ASP A 41 -12.77 12.21 -9.69
CA ASP A 41 -12.81 13.28 -8.68
C ASP A 41 -11.63 13.24 -7.70
N PHE A 42 -11.01 12.07 -7.52
CA PHE A 42 -9.88 11.82 -6.63
C PHE A 42 -9.05 10.63 -7.13
N ILE A 43 -7.83 10.49 -6.64
CA ILE A 43 -6.94 9.37 -6.99
C ILE A 43 -6.77 8.47 -5.78
N SER A 44 -7.12 7.20 -5.92
CA SER A 44 -6.81 6.18 -4.93
C SER A 44 -5.65 5.30 -5.37
N PHE A 45 -4.87 4.81 -4.40
CA PHE A 45 -3.75 3.92 -4.69
C PHE A 45 -3.45 2.95 -3.55
N SER A 46 -2.75 1.88 -3.91
CA SER A 46 -2.09 0.97 -2.99
C SER A 46 -0.62 1.34 -2.83
N TYR A 47 -0.11 1.27 -1.61
CA TYR A 47 1.30 1.47 -1.32
C TYR A 47 1.81 0.34 -0.44
N TYR A 48 2.97 -0.21 -0.80
CA TYR A 48 3.65 -1.23 0.01
C TYR A 48 5.14 -0.98 0.10
N MET A 49 5.77 -0.58 -1.01
CA MET A 49 7.21 -0.36 -1.10
C MET A 49 7.56 0.59 -2.25
N SER A 50 8.76 1.17 -2.19
CA SER A 50 9.42 1.83 -3.31
C SER A 50 10.27 0.84 -4.12
N VAL A 51 10.66 1.24 -5.33
CA VAL A 51 11.55 0.47 -6.21
C VAL A 51 12.76 1.31 -6.56
N ALA A 52 13.96 0.75 -6.40
CA ALA A 52 15.18 1.33 -6.93
C ALA A 52 15.45 0.79 -8.35
N ALA A 53 15.93 1.68 -9.23
CA ALA A 53 16.28 1.36 -10.60
C ALA A 53 17.72 1.79 -10.90
N ALA A 54 18.41 1.02 -11.74
CA ALA A 54 19.73 1.33 -12.27
C ALA A 54 19.71 1.23 -13.80
N HIS A 55 20.60 1.97 -14.46
CA HIS A 55 20.75 1.89 -15.92
C HIS A 55 21.31 0.54 -16.39
N ASP A 56 22.02 -0.16 -15.51
CA ASP A 56 22.72 -1.43 -15.70
C ASP A 56 22.29 -2.45 -14.60
N PRO A 57 21.00 -2.82 -14.55
CA PRO A 57 20.44 -3.59 -13.43
C PRO A 57 21.10 -4.96 -13.22
N GLU A 58 21.69 -5.53 -14.26
CA GLU A 58 22.43 -6.80 -14.22
C GLU A 58 23.66 -6.76 -13.28
N ASN A 59 24.16 -5.56 -12.97
CA ASN A 59 25.28 -5.38 -12.04
C ASN A 59 24.86 -5.34 -10.56
N TYR A 60 23.57 -5.47 -10.26
CA TYR A 60 23.01 -5.32 -8.92
C TYR A 60 22.19 -6.55 -8.51
N THR A 61 22.00 -6.70 -7.19
CA THR A 61 21.07 -7.72 -6.67
C THR A 61 19.64 -7.31 -6.97
N SER A 62 18.87 -8.21 -7.59
CA SER A 62 17.44 -7.99 -7.83
C SER A 62 16.65 -7.94 -6.53
N GLY A 63 15.72 -6.99 -6.40
CA GLY A 63 14.82 -6.91 -5.26
C GLY A 63 13.85 -8.11 -5.22
N ARG A 64 13.69 -8.73 -4.05
CA ARG A 64 12.69 -9.80 -3.85
C ARG A 64 11.34 -9.18 -3.50
N GLY A 65 10.25 -9.64 -4.13
CA GLY A 65 8.90 -9.19 -3.81
C GLY A 65 8.31 -8.11 -4.69
N ASN A 66 9.12 -7.57 -5.58
CA ASN A 66 8.78 -6.56 -6.56
C ASN A 66 7.95 -7.21 -7.70
N VAL A 67 6.63 -7.01 -7.70
CA VAL A 67 5.73 -7.37 -8.83
C VAL A 67 6.20 -6.65 -10.11
N LEU A 68 6.78 -5.46 -9.93
CA LEU A 68 7.47 -4.67 -10.94
C LEU A 68 8.96 -4.77 -10.64
N GLY A 69 9.77 -5.28 -11.56
CA GLY A 69 11.21 -5.53 -11.35
C GLY A 69 12.00 -4.33 -10.79
N GLY A 70 13.25 -4.56 -10.37
CA GLY A 70 14.12 -3.51 -9.84
C GLY A 70 15.29 -4.07 -9.06
N ILE A 71 16.14 -3.18 -8.56
CA ILE A 71 17.31 -3.54 -7.77
C ILE A 71 17.03 -3.35 -6.27
N GLU A 72 17.80 -4.05 -5.46
CA GLU A 72 17.77 -3.90 -4.01
C GLU A 72 18.27 -2.52 -3.58
N ASN A 73 17.49 -1.85 -2.73
CA ASN A 73 17.93 -0.65 -2.04
C ASN A 73 18.60 -1.03 -0.70
N PRO A 74 19.91 -0.85 -0.54
CA PRO A 74 20.65 -1.29 0.65
C PRO A 74 20.32 -0.48 1.91
N TYR A 75 19.56 0.62 1.79
CA TYR A 75 19.19 1.48 2.91
C TYR A 75 17.84 1.13 3.54
N LEU A 76 17.09 0.19 2.95
CA LEU A 76 15.75 -0.17 3.40
C LEU A 76 15.74 -1.53 4.08
N GLU A 77 15.03 -1.61 5.21
CA GLU A 77 14.68 -2.88 5.84
C GLU A 77 13.73 -3.69 4.94
N LYS A 78 13.61 -4.99 5.22
CA LYS A 78 12.75 -5.89 4.46
C LYS A 78 11.89 -6.73 5.39
N SER A 79 10.66 -6.98 4.95
CA SER A 79 9.78 -7.98 5.57
C SER A 79 10.30 -9.40 5.37
N GLU A 80 9.70 -10.38 6.05
CA GLU A 80 10.00 -11.82 5.87
C GLU A 80 9.81 -12.28 4.41
N TRP A 81 8.92 -11.62 3.64
CA TRP A 81 8.71 -11.90 2.21
C TRP A 81 9.69 -11.16 1.29
N GLY A 82 10.68 -10.46 1.85
CA GLY A 82 11.70 -9.72 1.10
C GLY A 82 11.26 -8.34 0.61
N TRP A 83 10.01 -7.95 0.85
CA TRP A 83 9.48 -6.65 0.43
C TRP A 83 10.14 -5.54 1.22
N ALA A 84 10.63 -4.50 0.55
CA ALA A 84 11.22 -3.34 1.20
C ALA A 84 10.17 -2.61 2.05
N ILE A 85 10.59 -2.13 3.21
CA ILE A 85 9.77 -1.33 4.13
C ILE A 85 10.25 0.11 4.00
N ASP A 86 9.46 0.95 3.33
CA ASP A 86 9.82 2.34 3.04
C ASP A 86 8.70 3.31 3.44
N PRO A 87 8.58 3.68 4.71
CA PRO A 87 7.57 4.64 5.14
C PRO A 87 7.77 6.02 4.48
N VAL A 88 9.02 6.44 4.22
CA VAL A 88 9.32 7.74 3.60
C VAL A 88 8.86 7.77 2.14
N GLY A 89 9.00 6.65 1.43
CA GLY A 89 8.49 6.48 0.08
C GLY A 89 6.97 6.75 -0.04
N LEU A 90 6.18 6.47 1.01
CA LEU A 90 4.76 6.82 1.04
C LEU A 90 4.55 8.34 1.02
N ARG A 91 5.32 9.10 1.82
CA ARG A 91 5.28 10.57 1.80
C ARG A 91 5.71 11.13 0.44
N LEU A 92 6.73 10.53 -0.17
CA LEU A 92 7.23 10.96 -1.48
C LEU A 92 6.17 10.77 -2.58
N VAL A 93 5.52 9.60 -2.64
CA VAL A 93 4.49 9.36 -3.68
C VAL A 93 3.23 10.19 -3.46
N LEU A 94 2.86 10.46 -2.20
CA LEU A 94 1.77 11.38 -1.88
C LEU A 94 2.05 12.79 -2.42
N ASN A 95 3.26 13.32 -2.17
CA ASN A 95 3.66 14.62 -2.68
C ASN A 95 3.75 14.61 -4.22
N ASP A 96 4.38 13.60 -4.83
CA ASP A 96 4.50 13.50 -6.30
C ASP A 96 3.14 13.46 -7.00
N PHE A 97 2.20 12.66 -6.49
CA PHE A 97 0.85 12.59 -7.04
C PHE A 97 0.11 13.91 -6.86
N TYR A 98 0.21 14.53 -5.69
CA TYR A 98 -0.50 15.77 -5.42
C TYR A 98 0.07 16.93 -6.24
N ASP A 99 1.39 17.09 -6.30
CA ASP A 99 2.08 18.09 -7.13
C ASP A 99 1.67 17.97 -8.61
N ARG A 100 1.58 16.73 -9.09
CA ARG A 100 1.28 16.44 -10.50
C ARG A 100 -0.18 16.65 -10.87
N TYR A 101 -1.10 16.14 -10.04
CA TYR A 101 -2.51 16.03 -10.41
C TYR A 101 -3.39 17.10 -9.76
N GLN A 102 -2.98 17.63 -8.60
CA GLN A 102 -3.76 18.59 -7.80
C GLN A 102 -5.20 18.10 -7.55
N LEU A 103 -5.33 16.78 -7.35
CA LEU A 103 -6.56 16.12 -6.95
C LEU A 103 -6.41 15.52 -5.56
N PRO A 104 -7.50 15.41 -4.79
CA PRO A 104 -7.48 14.70 -3.52
C PRO A 104 -7.00 13.25 -3.70
N LEU A 105 -6.28 12.76 -2.70
CA LEU A 105 -5.76 11.40 -2.67
C LEU A 105 -6.53 10.53 -1.67
N PHE A 106 -6.48 9.21 -1.86
CA PHE A 106 -6.99 8.23 -0.91
C PHE A 106 -6.09 6.99 -0.88
N ILE A 107 -5.46 6.70 0.26
CA ILE A 107 -4.71 5.45 0.43
C ILE A 107 -5.72 4.34 0.72
N VAL A 108 -6.02 3.52 -0.30
CA VAL A 108 -7.03 2.46 -0.17
C VAL A 108 -6.44 1.12 0.23
N GLU A 109 -5.11 1.00 0.20
CA GLU A 109 -4.41 -0.22 0.58
C GLU A 109 -2.99 0.10 1.05
N ASN A 110 -2.70 -0.21 2.32
CA ASN A 110 -1.35 -0.32 2.88
C ASN A 110 -1.38 -1.31 4.05
N GLY A 111 -0.30 -2.08 4.24
CA GLY A 111 -0.21 -3.02 5.36
C GLY A 111 0.99 -3.95 5.28
N LEU A 112 1.17 -4.72 6.36
CA LEU A 112 2.26 -5.69 6.48
C LEU A 112 1.71 -7.11 6.54
N GLY A 113 2.11 -7.92 5.57
CA GLY A 113 1.89 -9.36 5.57
C GLY A 113 2.95 -10.07 6.41
N ALA A 114 2.54 -10.85 7.41
CA ALA A 114 3.43 -11.60 8.30
C ALA A 114 2.87 -12.99 8.61
N LYS A 115 3.70 -13.90 9.12
CA LYS A 115 3.26 -15.18 9.69
C LYS A 115 2.87 -14.96 11.15
N ASP A 116 1.61 -14.65 11.37
CA ASP A 116 1.13 -14.45 12.73
C ASP A 116 0.95 -15.80 13.46
N VAL A 117 1.33 -15.83 14.73
CA VAL A 117 1.17 -16.98 15.63
C VAL A 117 0.12 -16.64 16.69
N LEU A 118 -0.92 -17.47 16.78
CA LEU A 118 -1.92 -17.35 17.84
C LEU A 118 -1.34 -17.90 19.15
N VAL A 119 -1.39 -17.11 20.21
CA VAL A 119 -0.88 -17.43 21.55
C VAL A 119 -1.94 -17.14 22.60
N ASP A 120 -1.84 -17.77 23.77
CA ASP A 120 -2.67 -17.43 24.93
C ASP A 120 -2.22 -16.10 25.53
N GLY A 121 -3.05 -15.07 25.41
CA GLY A 121 -2.86 -13.76 26.03
C GLY A 121 -3.60 -13.63 27.36
N PRO A 122 -3.39 -12.52 28.09
CA PRO A 122 -4.04 -12.27 29.37
C PRO A 122 -5.57 -12.22 29.29
N ASP A 123 -6.12 -11.78 28.15
CA ASP A 123 -7.57 -11.67 27.91
C ASP A 123 -8.11 -12.75 26.95
N GLY A 124 -7.35 -13.84 26.76
CA GLY A 124 -7.64 -14.92 25.81
C GLY A 124 -6.72 -14.93 24.59
N PRO A 125 -7.01 -15.77 23.58
CA PRO A 125 -6.12 -15.96 22.43
C PRO A 125 -5.91 -14.67 21.63
N THR A 126 -4.67 -14.39 21.28
CA THR A 126 -4.24 -13.16 20.59
C THR A 126 -3.00 -13.41 19.73
N VAL A 127 -2.59 -12.41 18.96
CA VAL A 127 -1.30 -12.35 18.27
C VAL A 127 -0.52 -11.16 18.80
N GLN A 128 0.73 -11.38 19.18
CA GLN A 128 1.68 -10.32 19.55
C GLN A 128 2.36 -9.77 18.29
N ASP A 129 1.67 -8.86 17.59
CA ASP A 129 2.09 -8.32 16.29
C ASP A 129 2.64 -6.89 16.37
N ASP A 130 3.60 -6.68 17.28
CA ASP A 130 4.32 -5.42 17.43
C ASP A 130 5.00 -4.95 16.14
N TYR A 131 5.47 -5.88 15.29
CA TYR A 131 6.02 -5.57 13.97
C TYR A 131 5.00 -4.91 13.03
N ARG A 132 3.71 -5.26 13.14
CA ARG A 132 2.64 -4.66 12.34
C ARG A 132 2.30 -3.27 12.88
N ILE A 133 2.29 -3.11 14.19
CA ILE A 133 2.14 -1.81 14.86
C ILE A 133 3.26 -0.87 14.41
N ASP A 134 4.53 -1.29 14.53
CA ASP A 134 5.70 -0.51 14.13
C ASP A 134 5.65 -0.10 12.64
N TYR A 135 5.34 -1.05 11.75
CA TYR A 135 5.18 -0.76 10.32
C TYR A 135 4.12 0.32 10.07
N LEU A 136 2.91 0.14 10.61
CA LEU A 136 1.80 1.05 10.39
C LEU A 136 2.05 2.42 11.04
N GLN A 137 2.62 2.45 12.25
CA GLN A 137 2.98 3.69 12.92
C GLN A 137 3.97 4.51 12.08
N LYS A 138 5.05 3.87 11.60
CA LYS A 138 6.04 4.53 10.73
C LYS A 138 5.41 5.11 9.47
N HIS A 139 4.49 4.40 8.82
CA HIS A 139 3.79 4.90 7.63
C HIS A 139 2.80 6.02 7.94
N LEU A 140 2.01 5.90 9.00
CA LEU A 140 1.02 6.91 9.38
C LEU A 140 1.66 8.21 9.85
N VAL A 141 2.83 8.16 10.50
CA VAL A 141 3.62 9.36 10.80
C VAL A 141 4.04 10.07 9.51
N GLN A 142 4.43 9.33 8.47
CA GLN A 142 4.77 9.90 7.16
C GLN A 142 3.54 10.45 6.42
N VAL A 143 2.37 9.84 6.60
CA VAL A 143 1.08 10.42 6.16
C VAL A 143 0.83 11.76 6.87
N GLY A 144 1.02 11.83 8.18
CA GLY A 144 0.91 13.07 8.94
C GLY A 144 1.86 14.17 8.44
N GLN A 145 3.08 13.80 8.04
CA GLN A 145 4.02 14.73 7.41
C GLN A 145 3.55 15.20 6.02
N ALA A 146 3.00 14.31 5.17
CA ALA A 146 2.44 14.69 3.88
C ALA A 146 1.25 15.67 4.01
N LEU A 147 0.40 15.48 5.04
CA LEU A 147 -0.66 16.43 5.36
C LEU A 147 -0.10 17.81 5.71
N GLN A 148 1.01 17.87 6.46
CA GLN A 148 1.71 19.12 6.77
C GLN A 148 2.36 19.76 5.54
N ASP A 149 2.80 18.95 4.57
CA ASP A 149 3.31 19.43 3.28
C ASP A 149 2.22 20.06 2.40
N GLY A 150 0.93 19.86 2.76
CA GLY A 150 -0.22 20.44 2.07
C GLY A 150 -0.97 19.49 1.15
N VAL A 151 -0.66 18.18 1.19
CA VAL A 151 -1.38 17.16 0.42
C VAL A 151 -2.81 17.02 0.93
N GLU A 152 -3.80 17.14 0.04
CA GLU A 152 -5.19 16.81 0.36
C GLU A 152 -5.40 15.29 0.30
N LEU A 153 -5.55 14.66 1.46
CA LEU A 153 -5.78 13.22 1.60
C LEU A 153 -7.09 12.98 2.34
N TRP A 154 -8.01 12.24 1.72
CA TRP A 154 -9.34 11.96 2.27
C TRP A 154 -9.37 10.81 3.27
N GLY A 155 -8.41 9.89 3.20
CA GLY A 155 -8.41 8.76 4.12
C GLY A 155 -7.31 7.76 3.88
N TYR A 156 -7.27 6.80 4.81
CA TYR A 156 -6.34 5.69 4.86
C TYR A 156 -7.08 4.42 5.28
N THR A 157 -7.10 3.40 4.41
CA THR A 157 -7.64 2.08 4.73
C THR A 157 -6.54 1.03 4.70
N THR A 158 -6.36 0.38 5.84
CA THR A 158 -5.44 -0.75 6.00
C THR A 158 -5.91 -1.92 5.15
N TRP A 159 -4.97 -2.59 4.49
CA TRP A 159 -5.30 -3.78 3.70
C TRP A 159 -5.73 -4.94 4.60
N GLY A 160 -6.85 -5.56 4.26
CA GLY A 160 -7.34 -6.77 4.90
C GLY A 160 -7.49 -6.63 6.42
N PRO A 161 -8.36 -5.75 6.95
CA PRO A 161 -8.52 -5.52 8.39
C PRO A 161 -8.89 -6.79 9.19
N ILE A 162 -9.42 -7.80 8.49
CA ILE A 162 -9.56 -9.18 8.93
C ILE A 162 -8.74 -10.09 8.01
N ASP A 163 -8.10 -11.12 8.58
CA ASP A 163 -7.33 -12.07 7.79
C ASP A 163 -8.16 -12.67 6.64
N LEU A 164 -7.54 -12.71 5.46
CA LEU A 164 -8.14 -13.08 4.19
C LEU A 164 -7.19 -13.96 3.38
N VAL A 165 -7.72 -14.59 2.34
CA VAL A 165 -6.92 -15.34 1.37
C VAL A 165 -6.14 -14.34 0.50
N SER A 166 -4.80 -14.38 0.58
CA SER A 166 -3.95 -13.45 -0.18
C SER A 166 -4.12 -13.62 -1.70
N ALA A 167 -4.13 -12.51 -2.43
CA ALA A 167 -4.29 -12.52 -3.90
C ALA A 167 -3.09 -13.16 -4.63
N SER A 168 -1.87 -13.00 -4.10
CA SER A 168 -0.64 -13.44 -4.79
C SER A 168 -0.41 -14.94 -4.74
N THR A 169 -0.67 -15.58 -3.59
CA THR A 169 -0.34 -17.00 -3.37
C THR A 169 -1.54 -17.84 -2.98
N ALA A 170 -2.73 -17.24 -2.90
CA ALA A 170 -3.95 -17.91 -2.42
C ALA A 170 -3.79 -18.56 -1.04
N GLN A 171 -2.94 -17.98 -0.18
CA GLN A 171 -2.61 -18.48 1.16
C GLN A 171 -3.22 -17.59 2.26
N LEU A 172 -3.53 -18.22 3.40
CA LEU A 172 -3.93 -17.61 4.67
C LEU A 172 -2.75 -17.45 5.63
N SER A 173 -1.64 -18.16 5.42
CA SER A 173 -0.45 -18.07 6.28
C SER A 173 0.27 -16.71 6.19
N LYS A 174 0.08 -15.94 5.11
CA LYS A 174 0.48 -14.53 5.02
C LYS A 174 -0.68 -13.63 5.46
N ARG A 175 -0.66 -13.22 6.73
CA ARG A 175 -1.75 -12.52 7.41
C ARG A 175 -1.51 -11.01 7.46
N TYR A 176 -2.57 -10.24 7.25
CA TYR A 176 -2.51 -8.76 7.18
C TYR A 176 -3.34 -8.08 8.28
N GLY A 177 -4.38 -8.74 8.77
CA GLY A 177 -5.42 -8.03 9.50
C GLY A 177 -5.11 -7.69 10.93
N PHE A 178 -6.01 -6.93 11.54
CA PHE A 178 -6.09 -6.72 12.98
C PHE A 178 -6.89 -7.83 13.67
N ILE A 179 -7.68 -8.57 12.88
CA ILE A 179 -8.52 -9.68 13.33
C ILE A 179 -7.94 -10.96 12.75
N TYR A 180 -7.38 -11.80 13.63
CA TYR A 180 -6.93 -13.14 13.27
C TYR A 180 -8.14 -14.02 12.97
N VAL A 181 -8.06 -14.80 11.90
CA VAL A 181 -9.04 -15.85 11.58
C VAL A 181 -8.37 -17.20 11.71
N ASP A 182 -8.92 -18.06 12.57
CA ASP A 182 -8.48 -19.45 12.72
C ASP A 182 -8.88 -20.29 11.50
N ARG A 183 -8.07 -20.14 10.46
CA ARG A 183 -8.11 -20.92 9.24
C ARG A 183 -6.71 -20.98 8.63
N ASN A 184 -6.31 -22.17 8.17
CA ASN A 184 -4.98 -22.46 7.64
C ASN A 184 -5.03 -22.78 6.14
N ASP A 185 -3.86 -22.86 5.51
CA ASP A 185 -3.71 -23.11 4.06
C ASP A 185 -4.29 -24.47 3.62
N ASP A 186 -4.29 -25.47 4.50
CA ASP A 186 -4.90 -26.79 4.26
C ASP A 186 -6.43 -26.81 4.44
N GLY A 187 -7.02 -25.66 4.77
CA GLY A 187 -8.45 -25.50 5.01
C GLY A 187 -8.90 -25.84 6.43
N SER A 188 -8.01 -26.33 7.31
CA SER A 188 -8.31 -26.57 8.71
C SER A 188 -8.54 -25.25 9.49
N GLY A 189 -9.16 -25.35 10.67
CA GLY A 189 -9.46 -24.23 11.56
C GLY A 189 -10.96 -24.04 11.81
N SER A 190 -11.29 -23.39 12.91
CA SER A 190 -12.67 -23.19 13.38
C SER A 190 -13.39 -22.00 12.74
N LEU A 191 -12.68 -21.17 11.98
CA LEU A 191 -13.09 -19.82 11.57
C LEU A 191 -13.34 -18.87 12.76
N ALA A 192 -12.94 -19.19 13.99
CA ALA A 192 -13.03 -18.25 15.09
C ALA A 192 -12.19 -16.99 14.81
N ARG A 193 -12.64 -15.85 15.37
CA ARG A 193 -12.00 -14.54 15.19
C ARG A 193 -11.39 -14.09 16.50
N TYR A 194 -10.16 -13.61 16.46
CA TYR A 194 -9.43 -13.13 17.62
C TYR A 194 -8.82 -11.77 17.34
N LYS A 195 -8.88 -10.87 18.32
CA LYS A 195 -8.23 -9.57 18.20
C LYS A 195 -6.72 -9.76 18.35
N LYS A 196 -5.96 -9.25 17.40
CA LYS A 196 -4.50 -9.13 17.54
C LYS A 196 -4.19 -7.92 18.43
N LYS A 197 -2.95 -7.80 18.92
CA LYS A 197 -2.52 -6.62 19.70
C LYS A 197 -2.74 -5.32 18.93
N SER A 198 -2.41 -5.33 17.65
CA SER A 198 -2.63 -4.23 16.70
C SER A 198 -4.08 -3.75 16.58
N PHE A 199 -5.08 -4.58 16.91
CA PHE A 199 -6.50 -4.18 16.90
C PHE A 199 -6.77 -3.03 17.86
N ASN A 200 -6.34 -3.16 19.11
CA ASN A 200 -6.60 -2.14 20.13
C ASN A 200 -5.71 -0.91 19.91
N TRP A 201 -4.49 -1.12 19.43
CA TRP A 201 -3.63 -0.01 19.01
C TRP A 201 -4.28 0.83 17.90
N TYR A 202 -4.75 0.19 16.81
CA TYR A 202 -5.36 0.94 15.70
C TYR A 202 -6.71 1.56 16.07
N LYS A 203 -7.46 0.93 16.99
CA LYS A 203 -8.65 1.54 17.60
C LYS A 203 -8.29 2.86 18.29
N GLU A 204 -7.19 2.91 19.03
CA GLU A 204 -6.72 4.13 19.70
C GLU A 204 -6.29 5.21 18.70
N VAL A 205 -5.56 4.83 17.65
CA VAL A 205 -5.19 5.75 16.56
C VAL A 205 -6.44 6.40 15.95
N ILE A 206 -7.48 5.61 15.64
CA ILE A 206 -8.73 6.15 15.10
C ILE A 206 -9.45 7.04 16.13
N ALA A 207 -9.57 6.59 17.38
CA ALA A 207 -10.30 7.32 18.43
C ALA A 207 -9.66 8.69 18.75
N THR A 208 -8.35 8.80 18.60
CA THR A 208 -7.58 10.02 18.81
C THR A 208 -7.33 10.80 17.53
N ASN A 209 -7.93 10.38 16.41
CA ASN A 209 -7.70 10.97 15.08
C ASN A 209 -6.19 11.11 14.73
N GLY A 210 -5.38 10.15 15.15
CA GLY A 210 -3.95 10.10 14.91
C GLY A 210 -3.06 10.68 16.01
N ASP A 211 -3.61 11.38 17.02
CA ASP A 211 -2.78 12.03 18.06
C ASP A 211 -1.95 11.01 18.86
N SER A 212 -2.45 9.79 19.06
CA SER A 212 -1.73 8.74 19.80
C SER A 212 -0.45 8.25 19.09
N LEU A 213 -0.24 8.57 17.81
CA LEU A 213 0.97 8.19 17.07
C LEU A 213 2.24 8.91 17.57
N TYR A 214 2.07 10.03 18.29
CA TYR A 214 3.13 10.94 18.71
C TYR A 214 3.33 10.99 20.22
N GLN A 215 2.66 10.12 20.96
CA GLN A 215 2.75 10.04 22.43
C GLN A 215 3.69 8.89 22.82
N ASP A 216 4.52 9.12 23.84
CA ASP A 216 5.47 8.15 24.41
C ASP A 216 4.79 7.11 25.31
#